data_AF-A0A1G1F9B3-F1
#
_entry.id   AF-A0A1G1F9B3-F1
#
_cell.length_a   1.000
_cell.length_b   1.000
_cell.length_c   1.000
_cell.angle_alpha   90.00
_cell.angle_beta   90.00
_cell.angle_gamma   90.00
#
_symmetry.space_group_name_H-M   'P 1'
#
loop_
_entity.id
_entity.type
_entity.pdbx_description
1 polymer ?
#
loop_
_entity_poly.entity_id
_entity_poly.type
_entity_poly.pdbx_seq_one_letter_code
_entity_poly.pdbx_strand_id
1 'polypeptide(L)'
;MKSFFLFLAVLVLPHSVAVTPSLANEKSITIGDVAKVVGAPVKLVPRDACEGAGGDLNFALKEDGRLILMVRFLDGDKFKPLASDKNSYKAPVKGVGDEAFSGPLTDPQYILILRKGKQTVSLSTYFNTTGPVKEPLLTTAQLAELGRVIASRL
;
A
#
# COMPACT_ATOMS: atom_id res chain seq x y z
N MET A 1 50.57 -4.31 -43.26
CA MET A 1 50.09 -3.42 -42.17
C MET A 1 48.60 -3.20 -42.32
N LYS A 2 47.91 -3.05 -41.18
CA LYS A 2 46.47 -2.78 -40.96
C LYS A 2 45.59 -4.02 -40.70
N SER A 3 45.73 -4.56 -39.49
CA SER A 3 44.69 -5.36 -38.83
C SER A 3 43.54 -4.43 -38.43
N PHE A 4 42.33 -4.74 -38.89
CA PHE A 4 41.10 -4.05 -38.50
C PHE A 4 40.49 -4.80 -37.31
N PHE A 5 40.57 -4.22 -36.10
CA PHE A 5 39.86 -4.74 -34.93
C PHE A 5 38.42 -4.18 -34.94
N LEU A 6 37.44 -5.06 -35.13
CA LEU A 6 36.03 -4.75 -34.99
C LEU A 6 35.65 -4.83 -33.50
N PHE A 7 35.42 -3.68 -32.86
CA PHE A 7 34.86 -3.62 -31.51
C PHE A 7 33.34 -3.85 -31.58
N LEU A 8 32.87 -5.00 -31.09
CA LEU A 8 31.46 -5.27 -30.89
C LEU A 8 31.03 -4.65 -29.54
N ALA A 9 30.39 -3.48 -29.59
CA ALA A 9 29.77 -2.88 -28.41
C ALA A 9 28.46 -3.64 -28.10
N VAL A 10 28.49 -4.49 -27.07
CA VAL A 10 27.28 -5.13 -26.53
C VAL A 10 26.56 -4.09 -25.68
N LEU A 11 25.48 -3.53 -26.22
CA LEU A 11 24.56 -2.65 -25.50
C LEU A 11 23.72 -3.51 -24.54
N VAL A 12 24.08 -3.54 -23.26
CA VAL A 12 23.29 -4.18 -22.22
C VAL A 12 22.17 -3.20 -21.82
N LEU A 13 20.96 -3.41 -22.36
CA LEU A 13 19.78 -2.68 -21.91
C LEU A 13 19.34 -3.21 -20.54
N PRO A 14 19.19 -2.36 -19.51
CA PRO A 14 18.60 -2.78 -18.25
C PRO A 14 17.13 -3.11 -18.49
N HIS A 15 16.76 -4.37 -18.35
CA HIS A 15 15.36 -4.78 -18.36
C HIS A 15 14.77 -4.44 -16.99
N SER A 16 14.00 -3.35 -16.91
CA SER A 16 13.14 -3.09 -15.76
C SER A 16 12.10 -4.20 -15.68
N VAL A 17 12.27 -5.14 -14.76
CA VAL A 17 11.27 -6.16 -14.47
C VAL A 17 10.13 -5.48 -13.73
N ALA A 18 9.06 -5.17 -14.45
CA ALA A 18 7.82 -4.70 -13.83
C ALA A 18 7.25 -5.83 -12.96
N VAL A 19 7.35 -5.70 -11.63
CA VAL A 19 6.71 -6.62 -10.69
C VAL A 19 5.21 -6.41 -10.82
N THR A 20 4.55 -7.32 -11.54
CA THR A 20 3.09 -7.33 -11.66
C THR A 20 2.52 -7.81 -10.32
N PRO A 21 1.55 -7.12 -9.70
CA PRO A 21 0.89 -7.63 -8.50
C PRO A 21 0.34 -9.03 -8.77
N SER A 22 0.43 -9.92 -7.78
CA SER A 22 -0.14 -11.25 -7.94
C SER A 22 -1.66 -11.12 -8.13
N LEU A 23 -2.24 -11.90 -9.05
CA LEU A 23 -3.70 -11.94 -9.26
C LEU A 23 -4.48 -12.28 -7.99
N ALA A 24 -3.84 -12.86 -6.97
CA ALA A 24 -4.45 -13.13 -5.67
C ALA A 24 -4.62 -11.85 -4.84
N ASN A 25 -3.66 -10.91 -4.89
CA ASN A 25 -3.72 -9.66 -4.15
C ASN A 25 -4.83 -8.74 -4.68
N GLU A 26 -4.98 -8.65 -6.00
CA GLU A 26 -6.04 -7.86 -6.65
C GLU A 26 -7.45 -8.38 -6.33
N LYS A 27 -7.60 -9.66 -5.97
CA LYS A 27 -8.89 -10.23 -5.53
C LYS A 27 -9.29 -9.79 -4.11
N SER A 28 -8.33 -9.44 -3.27
CA SER A 28 -8.60 -9.08 -1.88
C SER A 28 -9.25 -7.69 -1.73
N ILE A 29 -8.99 -6.77 -2.67
CA ILE A 29 -9.62 -5.45 -2.70
C ILE A 29 -9.66 -4.89 -4.12
N THR A 30 -10.83 -4.39 -4.54
CA THR A 30 -11.04 -3.86 -5.89
C THR A 30 -11.06 -2.34 -5.90
N ILE A 31 -10.91 -1.76 -7.10
CA ILE A 31 -11.13 -0.32 -7.34
C ILE A 31 -12.53 0.11 -6.85
N GLY A 32 -13.55 -0.72 -7.04
CA GLY A 32 -14.93 -0.41 -6.63
C GLY A 32 -15.10 -0.33 -5.12
N ASP A 33 -14.45 -1.23 -4.38
CA ASP A 33 -14.47 -1.20 -2.91
C ASP A 33 -13.81 0.08 -2.38
N VAL A 34 -12.63 0.42 -2.92
CA VAL A 34 -11.91 1.63 -2.53
C VAL A 34 -12.72 2.87 -2.87
N ALA A 35 -13.24 2.97 -4.10
CA ALA A 35 -14.06 4.11 -4.51
C ALA A 35 -15.30 4.31 -3.63
N LYS A 36 -15.94 3.21 -3.21
CA LYS A 36 -17.11 3.25 -2.32
C LYS A 36 -16.77 3.81 -0.93
N VAL A 37 -15.66 3.37 -0.33
CA VAL A 37 -15.25 3.83 1.02
C VAL A 37 -14.67 5.24 1.00
N VAL A 38 -13.96 5.59 -0.07
CA VAL A 38 -13.37 6.92 -0.26
C VAL A 38 -14.43 7.95 -0.64
N GLY A 39 -15.50 7.53 -1.33
CA GLY A 39 -16.53 8.42 -1.85
C GLY A 39 -16.12 9.16 -3.13
N ALA A 40 -15.05 8.70 -3.81
CA ALA A 40 -14.55 9.32 -5.04
C ALA A 40 -14.01 8.26 -6.03
N PRO A 41 -13.99 8.53 -7.35
CA PRO A 41 -13.43 7.61 -8.32
C PRO A 41 -11.91 7.45 -8.16
N VAL A 42 -11.44 6.20 -8.13
CA VAL A 42 -10.01 5.87 -7.98
C VAL A 42 -9.50 5.00 -9.13
N LYS A 43 -8.18 4.93 -9.27
CA LYS A 43 -7.47 4.04 -10.21
C LYS A 43 -6.34 3.32 -9.48
N LEU A 44 -6.00 2.13 -9.96
CA LEU A 44 -4.76 1.47 -9.58
C LEU A 44 -3.56 2.18 -10.20
N VAL A 45 -2.48 2.26 -9.45
CA VAL A 45 -1.19 2.79 -9.87
C VAL A 45 -0.16 1.67 -9.73
N PRO A 46 0.63 1.38 -10.79
CA PRO A 46 1.68 0.37 -10.71
C PRO A 46 2.69 0.69 -9.61
N ARG A 47 3.32 -0.35 -9.07
CA ARG A 47 4.44 -0.19 -8.15
C ARG A 47 5.55 0.62 -8.81
N ASP A 48 6.17 1.51 -8.04
CA ASP A 48 7.28 2.39 -8.45
C ASP A 48 6.97 3.34 -9.62
N ALA A 49 5.69 3.52 -9.98
CA ALA A 49 5.29 4.46 -11.03
C ALA A 49 5.55 5.93 -10.65
N CYS A 50 5.61 6.23 -9.36
CA CYS A 50 6.00 7.52 -8.80
C CYS A 50 6.48 7.36 -7.34
N GLU A 51 7.08 8.42 -6.80
CA GLU A 51 7.48 8.44 -5.40
C GLU A 51 6.28 8.15 -4.48
N GLY A 52 6.49 7.23 -3.54
CA GLY A 52 5.46 6.77 -2.61
C GLY A 52 4.62 5.59 -3.10
N ALA A 53 4.63 5.22 -4.38
CA ALA A 53 3.88 4.06 -4.91
C ALA A 53 4.60 2.71 -4.70
N GLY A 54 5.08 2.44 -3.48
CA GLY A 54 5.88 1.24 -3.17
C GLY A 54 5.07 0.00 -2.75
N GLY A 55 3.74 0.09 -2.72
CA GLY A 55 2.87 -0.99 -2.28
C GLY A 55 2.72 -2.11 -3.32
N ASP A 56 2.16 -3.23 -2.87
CA ASP A 56 1.70 -4.28 -3.77
C ASP A 56 0.46 -3.81 -4.54
N LEU A 57 -0.39 -3.00 -3.91
CA LEU A 57 -1.46 -2.26 -4.56
C LEU A 57 -1.36 -0.79 -4.15
N ASN A 58 -1.42 0.12 -5.12
CA ASN A 58 -1.43 1.56 -4.89
C ASN A 58 -2.66 2.15 -5.57
N PHE A 59 -3.40 3.01 -4.88
CA PHE A 59 -4.60 3.65 -5.40
C PHE A 59 -4.44 5.16 -5.41
N ALA A 60 -4.84 5.77 -6.51
CA ALA A 60 -4.88 7.22 -6.68
C ALA A 60 -6.28 7.70 -7.06
N LEU A 61 -6.59 8.95 -6.74
CA LEU A 61 -7.78 9.62 -7.26
C LEU A 61 -7.68 9.73 -8.79
N LYS A 62 -8.80 9.53 -9.50
CA LYS A 62 -8.84 9.70 -10.95
C LYS A 62 -8.74 11.16 -11.37
N GLU A 63 -9.27 12.07 -10.56
CA GLU A 63 -9.36 13.50 -10.85
C GLU A 63 -7.99 14.15 -11.02
N ASP A 64 -7.10 13.93 -10.05
CA ASP A 64 -5.81 14.64 -9.96
C ASP A 64 -4.59 13.70 -9.89
N GLY A 65 -4.82 12.38 -9.84
CA GLY A 65 -3.74 11.39 -9.77
C GLY A 65 -3.04 11.31 -8.41
N ARG A 66 -3.51 11.99 -7.37
CA ARG A 66 -2.92 11.90 -6.02
C ARG A 66 -3.11 10.50 -5.46
N LEU A 67 -2.02 9.91 -4.98
CA LEU A 67 -2.06 8.65 -4.23
C LEU A 67 -2.83 8.85 -2.91
N ILE A 68 -3.72 7.91 -2.61
CA ILE A 68 -4.58 7.97 -1.41
C ILE A 68 -4.47 6.72 -0.54
N LEU A 69 -4.11 5.58 -1.10
CA LEU A 69 -4.00 4.32 -0.36
C LEU A 69 -2.88 3.47 -0.93
N MET A 70 -2.02 2.99 -0.04
CA MET A 70 -1.03 1.96 -0.32
C MET A 70 -1.38 0.72 0.49
N VAL A 71 -1.37 -0.45 -0.15
CA VAL A 71 -1.60 -1.75 0.49
C VAL A 71 -0.36 -2.62 0.29
N ARG A 72 0.14 -3.21 1.37
CA ARG A 72 1.23 -4.19 1.36
C ARG A 72 0.79 -5.50 2.00
N PHE A 73 1.07 -6.60 1.33
CA PHE A 73 0.87 -7.96 1.81
C PHE A 73 2.21 -8.49 2.31
N LEU A 74 2.23 -8.89 3.58
CA LEU A 74 3.40 -9.39 4.28
C LEU A 74 3.08 -10.75 4.86
N ASP A 75 4.10 -11.58 5.08
CA ASP A 75 3.92 -12.86 5.75
C ASP A 75 3.30 -12.68 7.16
N GLY A 76 2.51 -13.66 7.59
CA GLY A 76 1.82 -13.64 8.89
C GLY A 76 2.76 -13.52 10.09
N ASP A 77 4.01 -13.95 9.93
CA ASP A 77 5.05 -13.84 10.96
C ASP A 77 5.46 -12.38 11.24
N LYS A 78 5.20 -11.45 10.31
CA LYS A 78 5.51 -10.02 10.46
C LYS A 78 4.56 -9.28 11.38
N PHE A 79 3.35 -9.80 11.63
CA PHE A 79 2.39 -9.11 12.48
C PHE A 79 2.87 -8.94 13.92
N LYS A 80 3.35 -10.01 14.56
CA LYS A 80 3.72 -9.99 15.98
C LYS A 80 4.88 -9.02 16.29
N PRO A 81 5.97 -8.98 15.50
CA PRO A 81 7.02 -7.98 15.67
C PRO A 81 6.48 -6.55 15.57
N LEU A 82 5.63 -6.25 14.57
CA LEU A 82 5.04 -4.92 14.40
C LEU A 82 4.09 -4.56 15.54
N ALA A 83 3.25 -5.48 16.00
CA ALA A 83 2.30 -5.28 17.10
C ALA A 83 3.00 -5.08 18.46
N SER A 84 4.21 -5.63 18.60
CA SER A 84 5.04 -5.52 19.81
C SER A 84 5.79 -4.19 19.89
N ASP A 85 5.92 -3.45 18.79
CA ASP A 85 6.55 -2.14 18.79
C ASP A 85 5.61 -1.05 19.34
N LYS A 86 5.60 -0.94 20.66
CA LYS A 86 4.79 0.04 21.41
C LYS A 86 5.27 1.48 21.25
N ASN A 87 6.46 1.70 20.69
CA ASN A 87 6.96 3.04 20.41
C ASN A 87 6.41 3.57 19.08
N SER A 88 6.00 2.67 18.17
CA SER A 88 5.53 3.02 16.84
C SER A 88 4.00 2.92 16.67
N TYR A 89 3.28 2.11 17.46
CA TYR A 89 1.86 1.83 17.25
C TYR A 89 1.01 1.97 18.52
N LYS A 90 -0.21 2.53 18.38
CA LYS A 90 -1.04 2.98 19.51
C LYS A 90 -1.96 1.87 20.03
N ALA A 91 -3.01 1.56 19.27
CA ALA A 91 -4.20 0.91 19.80
C ALA A 91 -4.64 -0.26 18.92
N PRO A 92 -5.17 -1.35 19.52
CA PRO A 92 -5.83 -2.39 18.76
C PRO A 92 -7.09 -1.85 18.09
N VAL A 93 -7.30 -2.21 16.84
CA VAL A 93 -8.50 -1.89 16.07
C VAL A 93 -9.39 -3.14 16.06
N LYS A 94 -10.54 -3.06 16.73
CA LYS A 94 -11.45 -4.21 16.85
C LYS A 94 -12.26 -4.41 15.56
N GLY A 95 -12.60 -5.67 15.28
CA GLY A 95 -13.48 -6.03 14.17
C GLY A 95 -12.83 -5.89 12.79
N VAL A 96 -11.50 -5.98 12.71
CA VAL A 96 -10.75 -6.02 11.45
C VAL A 96 -9.76 -7.19 11.52
N GLY A 97 -9.88 -8.14 10.59
CA GLY A 97 -9.08 -9.36 10.61
C GLY A 97 -9.34 -10.22 11.85
N ASP A 98 -8.38 -11.09 12.17
CA ASP A 98 -8.32 -11.77 13.46
C ASP A 98 -7.75 -10.81 14.52
N GLU A 99 -6.79 -9.98 14.12
CA GLU A 99 -6.18 -8.93 14.94
C GLU A 99 -5.82 -7.73 14.06
N ALA A 100 -5.91 -6.51 14.61
CA ALA A 100 -5.44 -5.30 13.94
C ALA A 100 -5.02 -4.21 14.94
N PHE A 101 -4.19 -3.28 14.48
CA PHE A 101 -3.79 -2.09 15.24
C PHE A 101 -3.48 -0.92 14.31
N SER A 102 -3.56 0.29 14.85
CA SER A 102 -3.31 1.54 14.12
C SER A 102 -1.99 2.21 14.52
N GLY A 103 -1.42 2.94 13.56
CA GLY A 103 -0.19 3.70 13.71
C GLY A 103 -0.20 5.03 12.96
N PRO A 104 0.75 5.92 13.24
CA PRO A 104 1.73 5.81 14.32
C PRO A 104 1.11 5.96 15.73
N LEU A 105 1.94 5.86 16.78
CA LEU A 105 1.54 6.04 18.18
C LEU A 105 0.89 7.41 18.43
N THR A 106 1.46 8.44 17.80
CA THR A 106 0.98 9.83 17.87
C THR A 106 -0.09 10.09 16.81
N ASP A 107 -0.94 11.08 17.07
CA ASP A 107 -1.90 11.52 16.09
C ASP A 107 -1.24 12.46 15.05
N PRO A 108 -1.70 12.45 13.78
CA PRO A 108 -2.76 11.61 13.26
C PRO A 108 -2.30 10.17 12.95
N GLN A 109 -3.20 9.21 13.13
CA GLN A 109 -2.97 7.83 12.71
C GLN A 109 -3.34 7.64 11.24
N TYR A 110 -2.40 7.14 10.44
CA TYR A 110 -2.54 7.00 8.97
C TYR A 110 -2.14 5.60 8.48
N ILE A 111 -1.89 4.66 9.38
CA ILE A 111 -1.57 3.27 9.08
C ILE A 111 -2.52 2.36 9.85
N LEU A 112 -3.03 1.34 9.17
CA LEU A 112 -3.69 0.19 9.77
C LEU A 112 -2.89 -1.06 9.40
N ILE A 113 -2.57 -1.88 10.39
CA ILE A 113 -1.98 -3.21 10.18
C ILE A 113 -2.98 -4.23 10.72
N LEU A 114 -3.27 -5.25 9.92
CA LEU A 114 -4.15 -6.35 10.28
C LEU A 114 -3.49 -7.69 9.99
N ARG A 115 -3.93 -8.72 10.70
CA ARG A 115 -3.64 -10.13 10.41
C ARG A 115 -4.93 -10.87 10.15
N LYS A 116 -4.92 -11.71 9.12
CA LYS A 116 -5.99 -12.68 8.85
C LYS A 116 -5.34 -14.01 8.47
N GLY A 117 -5.55 -15.05 9.28
CA GLY A 117 -4.88 -16.33 9.10
C GLY A 117 -3.36 -16.18 9.06
N LYS A 118 -2.75 -16.59 7.93
CA LYS A 118 -1.30 -16.54 7.68
C LYS A 118 -0.83 -15.28 6.95
N GLN A 119 -1.71 -14.30 6.72
CA GLN A 119 -1.37 -13.07 6.01
C GLN A 119 -1.40 -11.87 6.96
N THR A 120 -0.38 -11.01 6.86
CA THR A 120 -0.36 -9.66 7.44
C THR A 120 -0.62 -8.66 6.31
N VAL A 121 -1.45 -7.65 6.54
CA VAL A 121 -1.68 -6.56 5.57
C VAL A 121 -1.47 -5.21 6.24
N SER A 122 -0.73 -4.35 5.58
CA SER A 122 -0.54 -2.95 5.96
C SER A 122 -1.26 -2.05 4.96
N LEU A 123 -2.16 -1.20 5.47
CA LEU A 123 -2.81 -0.14 4.73
C LEU A 123 -2.24 1.19 5.22
N SER A 124 -1.75 2.02 4.31
CA SER A 124 -1.24 3.37 4.61
C SER A 124 -1.96 4.39 3.74
N THR A 125 -2.43 5.48 4.35
CA THR A 125 -2.92 6.65 3.61
C THR A 125 -1.84 7.71 3.49
N TYR A 126 -1.94 8.52 2.43
CA TYR A 126 -1.10 9.69 2.22
C TYR A 126 -1.73 10.91 2.88
N PHE A 127 -1.03 12.04 2.80
CA PHE A 127 -1.44 13.30 3.40
C PHE A 127 -1.84 14.31 2.34
N ASN A 128 -2.83 15.15 2.67
CA ASN A 128 -3.06 16.37 1.93
C ASN A 128 -1.91 17.35 2.24
N THR A 129 -1.17 17.74 1.19
CA THR A 129 -0.05 18.69 1.31
C THR A 129 -0.39 20.09 0.80
N THR A 130 -1.62 20.32 0.33
CA THR A 130 -2.02 21.61 -0.26
C THR A 130 -2.67 22.56 0.75
N GLY A 131 -2.94 22.10 1.97
CA GLY A 131 -3.54 22.90 3.04
C GLY A 131 -2.53 23.33 4.13
N PRO A 132 -2.93 24.24 5.04
CA PRO A 132 -2.07 24.69 6.15
C PRO A 132 -1.82 23.59 7.19
N VAL A 133 -2.67 22.56 7.22
CA VAL A 133 -2.55 21.39 8.11
C VAL A 133 -2.35 20.16 7.24
N LYS A 134 -1.32 19.36 7.57
CA LYS A 134 -1.10 18.06 6.94
C LYS A 134 -2.05 17.06 7.57
N GLU A 135 -3.10 16.72 6.83
CA GLU A 135 -4.12 15.76 7.28
C GLU A 135 -4.08 14.48 6.43
N PRO A 136 -4.29 13.30 7.03
CA PRO A 136 -4.45 12.07 6.26
C PRO A 136 -5.61 12.18 5.27
N LEU A 137 -5.42 11.69 4.04
CA LEU A 137 -6.46 11.67 3.00
C LEU A 137 -7.59 10.69 3.32
N LEU A 138 -7.31 9.66 4.13
CA LEU A 138 -8.30 8.72 4.65
C LEU A 138 -8.29 8.71 6.18
N THR A 139 -9.49 8.65 6.75
CA THR A 139 -9.66 8.50 8.20
C THR A 139 -9.31 7.07 8.66
N THR A 140 -9.06 6.90 9.96
CA THR A 140 -8.89 5.56 10.56
C THR A 140 -10.12 4.68 10.38
N ALA A 141 -11.32 5.26 10.36
CA ALA A 141 -12.56 4.52 10.09
C ALA A 141 -12.62 4.00 8.65
N GLN A 142 -12.21 4.81 7.66
CA GLN A 142 -12.11 4.38 6.27
C GLN A 142 -11.05 3.29 6.10
N LEU A 143 -9.87 3.44 6.72
CA LEU A 143 -8.85 2.39 6.73
C LEU A 143 -9.38 1.09 7.35
N ALA A 144 -10.11 1.17 8.46
CA ALA A 144 -10.71 0.00 9.11
C ALA A 144 -11.74 -0.69 8.20
N GLU A 145 -12.58 0.07 7.51
CA GLU A 145 -13.55 -0.49 6.56
C GLU A 145 -12.88 -1.20 5.39
N LEU A 146 -11.85 -0.59 4.79
CA LEU A 146 -11.04 -1.22 3.75
C LEU A 146 -10.34 -2.49 4.26
N GLY A 147 -9.84 -2.44 5.50
CA GLY A 147 -9.25 -3.60 6.17
C GLY A 147 -10.24 -4.75 6.34
N ARG A 148 -11.52 -4.47 6.64
CA ARG A 148 -12.58 -5.51 6.70
C ARG A 148 -12.86 -6.12 5.34
N VAL A 149 -12.92 -5.31 4.28
CA VAL A 149 -13.09 -5.80 2.92
C VAL A 149 -11.98 -6.78 2.57
N ILE A 150 -10.72 -6.39 2.79
CA ILE A 150 -9.55 -7.27 2.57
C ILE A 150 -9.68 -8.54 3.42
N ALA A 151 -9.89 -8.41 4.72
CA ALA A 151 -9.96 -9.56 5.63
C ALA A 151 -11.11 -10.54 5.31
N SER A 152 -12.18 -10.08 4.66
CA SER A 152 -13.30 -10.94 4.22
C SER A 152 -12.98 -11.82 3.01
N ARG A 153 -11.86 -11.55 2.34
CA ARG A 153 -11.44 -12.21 1.08
C ARG A 153 -10.04 -12.84 1.19
N LEU A 154 -9.49 -12.88 2.40
CA LEU A 154 -8.24 -13.56 2.76
C LEU A 154 -8.50 -14.90 3.46
#